data_AF-T4VQ08-F1
#
_entry.id   AF-T4VQ08-F1
#
_cell.length_a   1.000
_cell.length_b   1.000
_cell.length_c   1.000
_cell.angle_alpha   90.00
_cell.angle_beta   90.00
_cell.angle_gamma   90.00
#
_symmetry.space_group_name_H-M   'P 1'
#
loop_
_entity.id
_entity.type
_entity.pdbx_description
1 polymer ?
#
loop_
_entity_poly.entity_id
_entity_poly.type
_entity_poly.pdbx_seq_one_letter_code
_entity_poly.pdbx_strand_id
1 'polypeptide(L)'
;MEKLSTIQKREKLNDVYAMGGKGPGGANHRYVICKHGETNWTCGNNSIGVYDDIRFQNGPRSDEDSIHGVCDQDLLEIVKHRLQCFQNGPFATEYNSKALEHLEVALMYLNRRVEDRIERNVLGTYNK
;
A
#
# COMPACT_ATOMS: atom_id res chain seq x y z
N MET A 1 16.64 0.97 5.57
CA MET A 1 16.07 0.47 4.31
C MET A 1 16.04 -1.04 4.41
N GLU A 2 14.89 -1.65 4.19
CA GLU A 2 14.70 -3.10 4.28
C GLU A 2 13.98 -3.58 3.02
N LYS A 3 14.53 -4.60 2.34
CA LYS A 3 13.88 -5.19 1.17
C LYS A 3 12.76 -6.13 1.62
N LEU A 4 11.57 -5.97 1.05
CA LEU A 4 10.43 -6.83 1.40
C LEU A 4 10.58 -8.24 0.82
N SER A 5 10.17 -9.25 1.60
CA SER A 5 10.01 -10.62 1.13
C SER A 5 8.63 -10.80 0.49
N THR A 6 8.55 -10.62 -0.82
CA THR A 6 7.27 -10.75 -1.57
C THR A 6 6.89 -12.20 -1.85
N ILE A 7 5.59 -12.48 -2.05
CA ILE A 7 5.06 -13.84 -2.34
C ILE A 7 5.58 -14.38 -3.67
N GLN A 8 5.53 -13.58 -4.75
CA GLN A 8 6.12 -13.96 -6.03
C GLN A 8 7.62 -14.20 -5.83
N LYS A 9 8.16 -15.34 -6.30
CA LYS A 9 9.59 -15.68 -6.18
C LYS A 9 10.33 -15.78 -7.52
N ARG A 10 9.60 -15.91 -8.63
CA ARG A 10 10.15 -16.07 -10.00
C ARG A 10 9.70 -14.90 -10.88
N GLU A 11 10.51 -14.58 -11.90
CA GLU A 11 10.22 -13.52 -12.88
C GLU A 11 9.83 -12.18 -12.23
N LYS A 12 10.56 -11.80 -11.17
CA LYS A 12 10.31 -10.53 -10.48
C LYS A 12 10.68 -9.38 -11.40
N LEU A 13 9.70 -8.56 -11.74
CA LEU A 13 9.95 -7.30 -12.44
C LEU A 13 10.52 -6.24 -11.51
N ASN A 14 10.06 -6.23 -10.26
CA ASN A 14 10.31 -5.15 -9.31
C ASN A 14 10.77 -5.67 -7.95
N ASP A 15 11.58 -4.85 -7.27
CA ASP A 15 11.88 -4.97 -5.85
C ASP A 15 11.13 -3.87 -5.07
N VAL A 16 10.71 -4.18 -3.85
CA VAL A 16 10.03 -3.24 -2.95
C VAL A 16 10.85 -3.08 -1.68
N TYR A 17 11.07 -1.83 -1.28
CA TYR A 17 11.86 -1.49 -0.09
C TYR A 17 11.02 -0.68 0.89
N ALA A 18 11.04 -1.08 2.15
CA ALA A 18 10.62 -0.24 3.26
C ALA A 18 11.72 0.79 3.57
N MET A 19 11.32 2.05 3.66
CA MET A 19 12.21 3.19 3.84
C MET A 19 11.94 3.88 5.18
N GLY A 20 12.99 4.45 5.76
CA GLY A 20 12.89 5.16 7.04
C GLY A 20 12.68 4.22 8.23
N GLY A 21 12.04 4.76 9.28
CA GLY A 21 11.70 4.05 10.51
C GLY A 21 10.20 3.79 10.66
N LYS A 22 9.85 2.96 11.65
CA LYS A 22 8.46 2.64 11.98
C LYS A 22 7.76 3.84 12.63
N GLY A 23 6.55 4.13 12.19
CA GLY A 23 5.67 5.10 12.82
C GLY A 23 5.03 4.57 14.11
N PRO A 24 4.14 5.34 14.76
CA PRO A 24 3.52 5.00 16.04
C PRO A 24 2.74 3.67 16.04
N GLY A 25 2.22 3.27 14.88
CA GLY A 25 1.53 1.98 14.69
C GLY A 25 2.46 0.79 14.41
N GLY A 26 3.78 0.97 14.44
CA GLY A 26 4.76 -0.09 14.19
C GLY A 26 4.99 -0.43 12.71
N ALA A 27 4.33 0.25 11.78
CA ALA A 27 4.52 0.11 10.34
C ALA A 27 5.48 1.17 9.78
N ASN A 28 6.20 0.86 8.69
CA ASN A 28 6.92 1.87 7.93
C ASN A 28 5.90 2.77 7.20
N HIS A 29 6.22 4.05 7.07
CA HIS A 29 5.36 5.06 6.43
C HIS A 29 5.83 5.44 5.03
N ARG A 30 6.90 4.83 4.52
CA ARG A 30 7.43 5.06 3.18
C ARG A 30 7.90 3.76 2.55
N TYR A 31 7.47 3.52 1.31
CA TYR A 31 7.89 2.36 0.52
C TYR A 31 8.27 2.80 -0.88
N VAL A 32 9.31 2.17 -1.42
CA VAL A 32 9.82 2.50 -2.75
C VAL A 32 9.80 1.24 -3.61
N ILE A 33 9.28 1.38 -4.83
CA ILE A 33 9.25 0.32 -5.84
C ILE A 33 10.29 0.66 -6.90
N CYS A 34 11.17 -0.30 -7.21
CA CYS A 34 12.16 -0.13 -8.26
C CYS A 34 12.28 -1.37 -9.13
N LYS A 35 12.94 -1.23 -10.27
CA LYS A 35 13.26 -2.35 -11.15
C LYS A 35 14.12 -3.38 -10.42
N HIS A 36 13.79 -4.65 -10.61
CA HIS A 36 14.48 -5.75 -9.97
C HIS A 36 15.98 -5.75 -10.33
N GLY A 37 16.83 -5.84 -9.30
CA GLY A 37 18.29 -5.83 -9.46
C GLY A 37 18.92 -4.45 -9.63
N GLU A 38 18.13 -3.38 -9.82
CA GLU A 38 18.65 -2.01 -9.87
C GLU A 38 18.58 -1.37 -8.47
N THR A 39 19.75 -1.14 -7.87
CA THR A 39 19.90 -0.61 -6.49
C THR A 39 20.80 0.62 -6.40
N ASN A 40 21.13 1.26 -7.53
CA ASN A 40 22.00 2.45 -7.54
C ASN A 40 21.24 3.70 -7.13
N TRP A 41 21.02 3.83 -5.82
CA TRP A 41 20.44 4.99 -5.14
C TRP A 41 21.54 6.00 -4.77
N THR A 42 22.36 6.45 -5.73
CA THR A 42 23.44 7.38 -5.42
C THR A 42 22.95 8.82 -5.35
N CYS A 43 23.40 9.50 -4.30
CA CYS A 43 23.14 10.87 -3.90
C CYS A 43 23.20 11.85 -5.08
N GLY A 44 22.03 12.29 -5.56
CA GLY A 44 21.93 13.42 -6.50
C GLY A 44 20.84 13.26 -7.55
N ASN A 45 20.47 12.03 -7.91
CA ASN A 45 19.28 11.79 -8.73
C ASN A 45 18.69 10.40 -8.43
N ASN A 46 17.87 10.31 -7.37
CA ASN A 46 17.21 9.08 -6.91
C ASN A 46 16.06 8.65 -7.82
N SER A 47 16.15 8.86 -9.14
CA SER A 47 15.05 8.64 -10.09
C SER A 47 15.30 7.48 -11.05
N ILE A 48 16.55 7.04 -11.21
CA ILE A 48 16.89 5.98 -12.16
C ILE A 48 16.47 4.64 -11.57
N GLY A 49 15.57 3.94 -12.27
CA GLY A 49 15.07 2.63 -11.87
C GLY A 49 13.95 2.66 -10.84
N VAL A 50 13.53 3.84 -10.38
CA VAL A 50 12.43 4.03 -9.41
C VAL A 50 11.12 4.18 -10.14
N TYR A 51 10.15 3.33 -9.82
CA TYR A 51 8.83 3.41 -10.39
C TYR A 51 7.87 4.21 -9.52
N ASP A 52 8.00 4.10 -8.19
CA ASP A 52 7.13 4.81 -7.26
C ASP A 52 7.77 5.03 -5.88
N ASP A 53 7.39 6.12 -5.22
CA ASP A 53 7.72 6.49 -3.83
C ASP A 53 6.43 6.72 -3.05
N ILE A 54 5.92 5.65 -2.44
CA ILE A 54 4.64 5.62 -1.76
C ILE A 54 4.83 6.08 -0.31
N ARG A 55 4.11 7.14 0.07
CA ARG A 55 4.10 7.69 1.43
C ARG A 55 2.74 7.48 2.07
N PHE A 56 2.72 6.68 3.12
CA PHE A 56 1.51 6.42 3.89
C PHE A 56 1.27 7.53 4.91
N GLN A 57 0.00 7.73 5.25
CA GLN A 57 -0.36 8.55 6.39
C GLN A 57 0.36 8.04 7.65
N ASN A 58 0.99 8.95 8.39
CA ASN A 58 1.69 8.65 9.63
C ASN A 58 1.13 9.50 10.76
N GLY A 59 0.33 8.87 11.61
CA GLY A 59 -0.39 9.50 12.72
C GLY A 59 -1.90 9.64 12.47
N PRO A 60 -2.68 10.00 13.50
CA PRO A 60 -4.13 10.14 13.43
C PRO A 60 -4.54 11.33 12.55
N ARG A 61 -5.58 11.18 11.71
CA ARG A 61 -5.97 12.22 10.75
C ARG A 61 -6.38 13.59 11.36
N SER A 62 -6.68 13.62 12.64
CA SER A 62 -7.11 14.84 13.35
C SER A 62 -5.99 15.46 14.19
N ASP A 63 -4.79 14.86 14.17
CA ASP A 63 -3.61 15.35 14.87
C ASP A 63 -2.80 16.24 13.92
N GLU A 64 -2.48 17.45 14.38
CA GLU A 64 -1.77 18.48 13.59
C GLU A 64 -0.34 18.07 13.23
N ASP A 65 0.28 17.20 14.05
CA ASP A 65 1.62 16.68 13.81
C ASP A 65 1.62 15.47 12.85
N SER A 66 0.45 15.05 12.36
CA SER A 66 0.35 13.91 11.45
C SER A 66 0.80 14.23 10.03
N ILE A 67 1.56 13.30 9.46
CA ILE A 67 1.97 13.37 8.06
C ILE A 67 0.86 12.78 7.22
N HIS A 68 0.31 13.58 6.30
CA HIS A 68 -0.70 13.15 5.36
C HIS A 68 -0.08 12.28 4.26
N GLY A 69 -0.78 11.23 3.86
CA GLY A 69 -0.33 10.29 2.84
C GLY A 69 -1.44 9.33 2.45
N VAL A 70 -1.11 8.36 1.61
CA VAL A 70 -2.07 7.33 1.20
C VAL A 70 -2.44 6.43 2.38
N CYS A 71 -3.62 5.83 2.28
CA CYS A 71 -4.08 4.75 3.15
C CYS A 71 -3.94 3.40 2.42
N ASP A 72 -4.00 2.30 3.20
CA ASP A 72 -4.00 0.94 2.63
C ASP A 72 -5.12 0.77 1.59
N GLN A 73 -6.30 1.32 1.88
CA GLN A 73 -7.48 1.26 1.03
C GLN A 73 -7.25 1.90 -0.34
N ASP A 74 -6.53 3.03 -0.41
CA ASP A 74 -6.31 3.75 -1.69
C ASP A 74 -5.58 2.84 -2.68
N LEU A 75 -4.55 2.13 -2.21
CA LEU A 75 -3.77 1.21 -3.03
C LEU A 75 -4.57 -0.04 -3.39
N LEU A 76 -5.34 -0.59 -2.46
CA LEU A 76 -6.20 -1.75 -2.72
C LEU A 76 -7.31 -1.42 -3.73
N GLU A 77 -7.91 -0.23 -3.66
CA GLU A 77 -8.92 0.25 -4.61
C GLU A 77 -8.34 0.40 -6.02
N ILE A 78 -7.13 0.97 -6.17
CA ILE A 78 -6.44 1.05 -7.46
C ILE A 78 -6.22 -0.36 -8.05
N VAL A 79 -5.74 -1.31 -7.23
CA VAL A 79 -5.50 -2.68 -7.68
C VAL A 79 -6.81 -3.40 -8.02
N LYS A 80 -7.87 -3.22 -7.21
CA LYS A 80 -9.21 -3.77 -7.47
C LYS A 80 -9.74 -3.27 -8.81
N HIS A 81 -9.75 -1.96 -9.04
CA HIS A 81 -10.21 -1.38 -10.30
C HIS A 81 -9.42 -1.92 -11.50
N ARG A 82 -8.09 -2.00 -11.40
CA ARG A 82 -7.25 -2.54 -12.48
C ARG A 82 -7.56 -4.01 -12.77
N LEU A 83 -7.79 -4.84 -11.76
CA LEU A 83 -8.17 -6.24 -11.94
C LEU A 83 -9.58 -6.38 -12.52
N GLN A 84 -10.53 -5.51 -12.18
CA GLN A 84 -11.85 -5.47 -12.82
C GLN A 84 -11.71 -5.18 -14.33
N CYS A 85 -10.86 -4.23 -14.72
CA CYS A 85 -10.58 -3.97 -16.13
C CYS A 85 -10.02 -5.19 -16.86
N PHE A 86 -9.07 -5.92 -16.25
CA PHE A 86 -8.53 -7.15 -16.85
C PHE A 86 -9.58 -8.26 -16.93
N GLN A 87 -10.40 -8.41 -15.88
CA GLN A 87 -11.46 -9.41 -15.82
C GLN A 87 -12.57 -9.16 -16.83
N ASN A 88 -12.90 -7.90 -17.11
CA ASN A 88 -13.87 -7.51 -18.12
C ASN A 88 -13.29 -7.45 -19.54
N GLY A 89 -11.96 -7.58 -19.66
CA GLY A 89 -11.22 -7.47 -20.92
C GLY A 89 -10.77 -8.82 -21.48
N PRO A 90 -9.86 -8.80 -22.47
CA PRO A 90 -9.38 -10.02 -23.14
C PRO A 90 -8.48 -10.91 -22.27
N PHE A 91 -8.10 -10.44 -21.08
CA PHE A 91 -7.20 -11.13 -20.15
C PHE A 91 -7.95 -11.66 -18.91
N ALA A 92 -9.24 -11.96 -19.06
CA ALA A 92 -10.07 -12.53 -18.00
C ALA A 92 -9.54 -13.91 -17.57
N THR A 93 -9.44 -14.14 -16.26
CA THR A 93 -8.99 -15.43 -15.72
C THR A 93 -9.69 -15.73 -14.39
N GLU A 94 -9.77 -17.00 -14.02
CA GLU A 94 -10.28 -17.41 -12.70
C GLU A 94 -9.44 -16.81 -11.56
N TYR A 95 -8.11 -16.71 -11.75
CA TYR A 95 -7.21 -16.12 -10.77
C TYR A 95 -7.48 -14.62 -10.52
N ASN A 96 -7.80 -13.87 -11.57
CA ASN A 96 -8.20 -12.46 -11.43
C ASN A 96 -9.51 -12.35 -10.64
N SER A 97 -10.50 -13.19 -10.95
CA SER A 97 -11.78 -13.23 -10.21
C SER A 97 -11.56 -13.55 -8.72
N LYS A 98 -10.71 -14.54 -8.41
CA LYS A 98 -10.43 -14.89 -7.01
C LYS A 98 -9.66 -13.80 -6.26
N ALA A 99 -8.72 -13.13 -6.93
CA ALA A 99 -8.03 -11.97 -6.35
C ALA A 99 -8.99 -10.82 -6.06
N LEU A 100 -9.95 -10.55 -6.95
CA LEU A 100 -10.99 -9.53 -6.74
C LEU A 100 -11.85 -9.82 -5.51
N GLU A 101 -12.32 -11.07 -5.34
CA GLU A 101 -13.09 -11.49 -4.17
C GLU A 101 -12.33 -11.16 -2.87
N HIS A 102 -11.05 -11.51 -2.79
CA HIS A 102 -10.25 -11.24 -1.60
C HIS A 102 -9.96 -9.75 -1.38
N LEU A 103 -9.79 -8.97 -2.44
CA LEU A 103 -9.65 -7.51 -2.33
C LEU A 103 -10.93 -6.87 -1.80
N GLU A 104 -12.09 -7.29 -2.26
CA GLU A 104 -13.38 -6.79 -1.79
C GLU A 104 -13.61 -7.13 -0.31
N VAL A 105 -13.29 -8.35 0.11
CA VAL A 105 -13.36 -8.75 1.53
C VAL A 105 -12.39 -7.92 2.38
N ALA A 106 -11.16 -7.71 1.92
CA ALA A 106 -10.18 -6.88 2.64
C ALA A 106 -10.68 -5.44 2.80
N LEU A 107 -11.19 -4.84 1.72
CA LEU A 107 -11.75 -3.49 1.71
C LEU A 107 -12.98 -3.38 2.62
N MET A 108 -13.87 -4.37 2.62
CA MET A 108 -15.03 -4.44 3.53
C MET A 108 -14.58 -4.39 4.99
N TYR A 109 -13.60 -5.20 5.40
CA TYR A 109 -13.11 -5.18 6.79
C TYR A 109 -12.38 -3.88 7.15
N LEU A 110 -11.64 -3.30 6.21
CA LEU A 110 -11.02 -1.99 6.42
C LEU A 110 -12.06 -0.88 6.59
N ASN A 111 -13.19 -0.93 5.85
CA ASN A 111 -14.30 -0.01 6.01
C ASN A 111 -15.05 -0.22 7.34
N ARG A 112 -15.35 -1.48 7.71
CA ARG A 112 -15.97 -1.80 9.02
C ARG A 112 -15.16 -1.25 10.19
N ARG A 113 -13.81 -1.31 10.11
CA ARG A 113 -12.93 -0.71 11.11
C ARG A 113 -13.10 0.81 11.19
N VAL A 114 -13.36 1.49 10.08
CA VAL A 114 -13.62 2.94 10.07
C VAL A 114 -14.99 3.22 10.68
N GLU A 115 -16.03 2.50 10.27
CA GLU A 115 -17.39 2.63 10.79
C GLU A 115 -17.45 2.42 12.31
N ASP A 116 -16.86 1.35 12.82
CA ASP A 116 -16.76 1.06 14.25
C ASP A 116 -16.10 2.22 15.03
N ARG A 117 -15.05 2.83 14.47
CA ARG A 117 -14.38 3.97 15.10
C ARG A 117 -15.21 5.25 15.05
N ILE A 118 -16.05 5.42 14.02
CA ILE A 118 -17.02 6.52 13.94
C ILE A 118 -18.08 6.34 15.02
N GLU A 119 -18.68 5.16 15.12
CA GLU A 119 -19.72 4.83 16.11
C GLU A 119 -19.24 5.06 17.54
N ARG A 120 -17.95 4.79 17.80
CA ARG A 120 -17.32 5.02 19.10
C ARG A 120 -16.77 6.43 19.30
N ASN A 121 -16.91 7.33 18.31
CA ASN A 121 -16.38 8.71 18.33
C ASN A 121 -14.86 8.80 18.57
N VAL A 122 -14.10 7.80 18.09
CA VAL A 122 -12.63 7.73 18.23
C VAL A 122 -11.89 7.79 16.90
N LEU A 123 -12.60 7.94 15.78
CA LEU A 123 -11.99 8.08 14.46
C LEU A 123 -11.00 9.24 14.46
N GLY A 124 -9.79 8.99 13.91
CA GLY A 124 -8.77 10.04 13.79
C GLY A 124 -8.04 10.39 15.07
N THR A 125 -8.13 9.56 16.10
CA THR A 125 -7.37 9.71 17.36
C THR A 125 -6.62 8.43 17.71
N TYR A 126 -5.76 8.47 18.75
CA TYR A 126 -5.13 7.28 19.33
C TYR A 126 -6.04 6.49 20.28
N ASN A 127 -7.24 6.98 20.57
CA ASN A 127 -8.17 6.29 21.45
C ASN A 127 -8.59 4.96 20.82
N LYS A 128 -8.63 3.92 21.66
CA LYS A 128 -8.88 2.54 21.23
C LYS A 128 -10.34 2.29 21.01
#